data_AF-A0A2P2JNZ3-F1
#
_entry.id   AF-A0A2P2JNZ3-F1
#
_cell.length_a   1.000
_cell.length_b   1.000
_cell.length_c   1.000
_cell.angle_alpha   90.00
_cell.angle_beta   90.00
_cell.angle_gamma   90.00
#
_symmetry.space_group_name_H-M   'P 1'
#
loop_
_entity.id
_entity.type
_entity.pdbx_description
1 polymer ?
#
loop_
_entity_poly.entity_id
_entity_poly.type
_entity_poly.pdbx_seq_one_letter_code
_entity_poly.pdbx_strand_id
1 'polypeptide(L)'
;MESQEWFLGYVEKFLDADVDASTLLNNGQIAGILSQLKSVNDWLDDIGSSKDEEEMPRIPSETIDRLRKKIYEYLLTHVESAAAALGSRSQSSPRT
;
A
#
# COMPACT_ATOMS: atom_id res chain seq x y z
N MET A 1 2.54 11.02 -18.81
CA MET A 1 3.21 9.70 -18.69
C MET A 1 4.33 9.73 -17.66
N GLU A 2 5.15 10.79 -17.62
CA GLU A 2 6.20 10.99 -16.59
C GLU A 2 5.68 10.93 -15.14
N SER A 3 4.43 11.36 -14.89
CA SER A 3 3.82 11.35 -13.56
C SER A 3 3.60 9.94 -13.00
N GLN A 4 3.36 8.94 -13.87
CA GLN A 4 3.14 7.56 -13.43
C GLN A 4 4.45 6.90 -13.02
N GLU A 5 5.51 7.07 -13.82
CA GLU A 5 6.86 6.59 -13.51
C GLU A 5 7.43 7.25 -12.25
N TRP A 6 7.23 8.57 -12.11
CA TRP A 6 7.60 9.28 -10.89
C TRP A 6 6.88 8.73 -9.66
N PHE A 7 5.57 8.48 -9.77
CA PHE A 7 4.77 7.94 -8.66
C PHE A 7 5.17 6.51 -8.30
N LEU A 8 5.42 5.64 -9.28
CA LEU A 8 5.94 4.28 -9.05
C LEU A 8 7.29 4.32 -8.33
N GLY A 9 8.20 5.19 -8.76
CA GLY A 9 9.48 5.39 -8.10
C GLY A 9 9.35 5.95 -6.67
N TYR A 10 8.34 6.80 -6.43
CA TYR A 10 8.01 7.29 -5.09
C TYR A 10 7.48 6.17 -4.19
N VAL A 11 6.52 5.38 -4.67
CA VAL A 11 5.96 4.23 -3.92
C VAL A 11 7.03 3.17 -3.67
N GLU A 12 7.92 2.92 -4.63
CA GLU A 12 9.02 1.97 -4.45
C GLU A 12 9.97 2.43 -3.35
N LYS A 13 10.39 3.70 -3.37
CA LYS A 13 11.24 4.28 -2.31
C LYS A 13 10.53 4.36 -0.96
N PHE A 14 9.24 4.64 -0.96
CA PHE A 14 8.42 4.63 0.24
C PHE A 14 8.42 3.23 0.86
N LEU A 15 8.05 2.19 0.11
CA LEU A 15 8.03 0.81 0.59
C LEU A 15 9.41 0.30 1.02
N ASP A 16 10.49 0.78 0.39
CA ASP A 16 11.88 0.44 0.76
C ASP A 16 12.30 1.08 2.09
N ALA A 17 11.89 2.33 2.34
CA ALA A 17 12.23 3.07 3.55
C ALA A 17 11.28 2.80 4.74
N ASP A 18 10.04 2.41 4.46
CA ASP A 18 8.96 2.44 5.46
C ASP A 18 8.86 1.14 6.28
N VAL A 19 9.51 0.03 5.86
CA VAL A 19 9.61 -1.19 6.70
C VAL A 19 10.17 -0.86 8.11
N ASP A 20 11.09 0.09 8.20
CA ASP A 20 11.64 0.56 9.47
C ASP A 20 10.76 1.64 10.14
N ALA A 21 10.13 2.53 9.36
CA ALA A 21 9.31 3.62 9.88
C ALA A 21 7.94 3.18 10.41
N SER A 22 7.43 2.01 10.00
CA SER A 22 6.21 1.41 10.55
C SER A 22 6.28 1.12 12.04
N THR A 23 7.48 1.00 12.60
CA THR A 23 7.68 0.86 14.05
C THR A 23 7.43 2.17 14.82
N LEU A 24 7.48 3.32 14.13
CA LEU A 24 7.27 4.66 14.67
C LEU A 24 5.86 5.22 14.36
N LEU A 25 5.18 4.69 13.35
CA LEU A 25 3.85 5.14 12.95
C LEU A 25 2.78 4.66 13.94
N ASN A 26 1.87 5.55 14.33
CA ASN A 26 0.76 5.17 15.19
C ASN A 26 -0.27 4.35 14.41
N ASN A 27 -1.03 3.53 15.13
CA ASN A 27 -1.98 2.62 14.51
C ASN A 27 -3.04 3.28 13.62
N GLY A 28 -3.42 4.54 13.90
CA GLY A 28 -4.34 5.30 13.05
C GLY A 28 -3.69 5.72 11.73
N GLN A 29 -2.41 6.07 11.75
CA GLN A 29 -1.61 6.36 10.55
C GLN A 29 -1.39 5.09 9.73
N ILE A 30 -1.13 3.95 10.38
CA ILE A 30 -1.02 2.65 9.71
C ILE A 30 -2.31 2.36 8.94
N ALA A 31 -3.49 2.48 9.56
CA ALA A 31 -4.76 2.27 8.86
C ALA A 31 -4.96 3.20 7.64
N GLY A 32 -4.53 4.47 7.75
CA GLY A 32 -4.55 5.42 6.63
C GLY A 32 -3.60 5.03 5.48
N ILE A 33 -2.40 4.54 5.82
CA ILE A 33 -1.42 4.06 4.83
C ILE A 33 -1.93 2.78 4.16
N LEU A 34 -2.48 1.82 4.92
CA LEU A 34 -3.07 0.59 4.38
C LEU A 34 -4.20 0.92 3.37
N SER A 35 -5.05 1.92 3.67
CA SER A 35 -6.10 2.35 2.75
C SER A 35 -5.54 2.97 1.47
N GLN A 36 -4.46 3.76 1.56
CA GLN A 36 -3.80 4.33 0.38
C GLN A 36 -3.12 3.24 -0.47
N LEU A 37 -2.43 2.31 0.17
CA LEU A 37 -1.78 1.17 -0.49
C LEU A 37 -2.79 0.27 -1.20
N LYS A 38 -3.99 0.11 -0.64
CA LYS A 38 -5.10 -0.57 -1.33
C LYS A 38 -5.47 0.13 -2.64
N SER A 39 -5.66 1.44 -2.62
CA SER A 39 -5.96 2.22 -3.83
C SER A 39 -4.82 2.17 -4.86
N VAL A 40 -3.57 2.13 -4.41
CA VAL A 40 -2.41 1.95 -5.31
C VAL A 40 -2.44 0.56 -5.94
N ASN A 41 -2.77 -0.49 -5.18
CA ASN A 41 -2.89 -1.85 -5.72
C ASN A 41 -4.01 -1.97 -6.77
N ASP A 42 -5.16 -1.35 -6.52
CA ASP A 42 -6.27 -1.30 -7.47
C ASP A 42 -5.88 -0.53 -8.75
N TRP A 43 -5.14 0.59 -8.61
CA TRP A 43 -4.60 1.34 -9.74
C TRP A 43 -3.55 0.55 -10.54
N LEU A 44 -2.67 -0.19 -9.85
CA LEU A 44 -1.69 -1.08 -10.49
C LEU A 44 -2.37 -2.20 -11.30
N ASP A 45 -3.54 -2.66 -10.88
CA ASP A 45 -4.35 -3.63 -11.65
C ASP A 45 -4.96 -3.00 -12.90
N ASP A 46 -5.50 -1.79 -12.78
CA ASP A 46 -6.08 -1.05 -13.91
C ASP A 46 -5.05 -0.80 -15.03
N ILE A 47 -3.86 -0.29 -14.67
CA ILE A 47 -2.79 -0.03 -15.65
C ILE A 47 -2.08 -1.30 -16.14
N GLY A 48 -2.13 -2.40 -15.38
CA GLY A 48 -1.55 -3.69 -15.77
C GLY A 48 -2.50 -4.55 -16.61
N SER A 49 -3.81 -4.32 -16.48
CA SER A 49 -4.89 -5.02 -17.18
C SER A 49 -5.30 -4.32 -18.49
N SER A 50 -4.90 -3.05 -18.67
CA SER A 50 -5.09 -2.32 -19.93
C SER A 50 -4.30 -2.99 -21.06
N LYS A 51 -4.95 -3.93 -21.74
CA LYS A 51 -4.48 -4.70 -22.91
C LYS A 51 -4.39 -3.90 -24.21
N ASP A 52 -4.55 -2.57 -24.17
CA ASP A 52 -4.46 -1.75 -25.38
C ASP A 52 -2.99 -1.67 -25.84
N GLU A 53 -2.65 -2.57 -26.76
CA GLU A 53 -1.30 -2.94 -27.19
C GLU A 53 -0.51 -1.84 -27.94
N GLU A 54 -1.06 -0.65 -28.21
CA GLU A 54 -0.43 0.21 -29.23
C GLU A 54 0.06 1.61 -28.81
N GLU A 55 -0.31 2.21 -27.67
CA GLU A 55 0.07 3.63 -27.45
C GLU A 55 0.44 4.10 -26.04
N MET A 56 0.40 3.27 -24.99
CA MET A 56 0.89 3.68 -23.66
C MET A 56 2.35 3.28 -23.42
N PRO A 57 3.18 4.13 -22.79
CA PRO A 57 4.54 3.79 -22.42
C PRO A 57 4.44 2.65 -21.42
N ARG A 58 5.00 1.55 -21.88
CA ARG A 58 5.02 0.23 -21.28
C ARG A 58 5.75 0.30 -19.95
N ILE A 59 5.05 0.68 -18.88
CA ILE A 59 5.54 0.35 -17.54
C ILE A 59 5.72 -1.17 -17.56
N PRO A 60 6.94 -1.69 -17.32
CA PRO A 60 7.17 -3.12 -17.37
C PRO A 60 6.22 -3.80 -16.39
N SER A 61 5.53 -4.84 -16.83
CA SER A 61 4.71 -5.67 -15.94
C SER A 61 5.51 -6.16 -14.75
N GLU A 62 6.82 -6.38 -14.93
CA GLU A 62 7.76 -6.69 -13.85
C GLU A 62 7.82 -5.62 -12.74
N THR A 63 7.78 -4.33 -13.09
CA THR A 63 7.76 -3.22 -12.13
C THR A 63 6.44 -3.21 -11.36
N ILE A 64 5.33 -3.45 -12.05
CA ILE A 64 3.98 -3.53 -11.47
C ILE A 64 3.91 -4.71 -10.50
N ASP A 65 4.35 -5.90 -10.91
CA ASP A 65 4.37 -7.10 -10.07
C ASP A 65 5.29 -6.94 -8.86
N ARG A 66 6.47 -6.33 -9.03
CA ARG A 66 7.41 -6.07 -7.92
C ARG A 66 6.79 -5.14 -6.88
N LEU A 67 6.17 -4.05 -7.31
CA LEU A 67 5.48 -3.11 -6.41
C LEU A 67 4.27 -3.74 -5.74
N ARG A 68 3.45 -4.47 -6.50
CA ARG A 68 2.32 -5.22 -5.97
C ARG A 68 2.75 -6.18 -4.87
N LYS A 69 3.84 -6.93 -5.08
CA LYS A 69 4.39 -7.84 -4.07
C LYS A 69 4.84 -7.09 -2.81
N LYS A 70 5.60 -5.99 -2.96
CA LYS A 70 6.02 -5.14 -1.82
C LYS A 70 4.83 -4.58 -1.05
N ILE A 71 3.78 -4.14 -1.75
CA ILE A 71 2.53 -3.67 -1.14
C ILE A 71 1.87 -4.80 -0.33
N TYR A 72 1.73 -6.00 -0.89
CA TYR A 72 1.15 -7.14 -0.16
C TYR A 72 1.96 -7.55 1.06
N GLU A 73 3.29 -7.57 0.97
CA GLU A 73 4.17 -7.86 2.11
C GLU A 73 4.05 -6.80 3.21
N TYR A 74 3.99 -5.53 2.83
CA TYR A 74 3.77 -4.41 3.76
C TYR A 74 2.40 -4.50 4.42
N LEU A 75 1.33 -4.73 3.64
CA LEU A 75 -0.02 -4.93 4.17
C LEU A 75 -0.04 -6.11 5.17
N LEU A 76 0.56 -7.24 4.82
CA LEU A 76 0.58 -8.42 5.69
C LEU A 76 1.32 -8.15 7.01
N THR A 77 2.44 -7.43 6.96
CA THR A 77 3.24 -7.07 8.14
C THR A 77 2.50 -6.11 9.07
N HIS A 78 1.62 -5.25 8.55
CA HIS A 78 0.96 -4.19 9.32
C HIS A 78 -0.54 -4.39 9.55
N VAL A 79 -1.16 -5.39 8.92
CA VAL A 79 -2.55 -5.79 9.19
C VAL A 79 -2.71 -6.28 10.62
N GLU A 80 -1.73 -6.96 11.20
CA GLU A 80 -1.76 -7.35 12.62
C GLU A 80 -1.76 -6.12 13.55
N SER A 81 -0.94 -5.11 13.26
CA SER A 81 -0.92 -3.83 14.00
C SER A 81 -2.21 -3.03 13.84
N ALA A 82 -2.76 -2.97 12.63
CA ALA A 82 -4.03 -2.28 12.37
C ALA A 82 -5.23 -3.02 12.99
N ALA A 83 -5.26 -4.35 12.93
CA ALA A 83 -6.28 -5.18 13.58
C ALA A 83 -6.22 -5.05 15.10
N ALA A 84 -5.02 -5.04 15.69
CA ALA A 84 -4.82 -4.82 17.13
C ALA A 84 -5.35 -3.44 17.57
N ALA A 85 -5.20 -2.42 16.73
CA ALA A 85 -5.70 -1.08 17.00
C ALA A 85 -7.21 -0.94 16.91
N LEU A 86 -7.82 -1.60 15.92
CA LEU A 86 -9.28 -1.62 15.75
C LEU A 86 -9.96 -2.47 16.82
N GLY A 87 -9.31 -3.54 17.29
CA GLY A 87 -9.79 -4.39 18.40
C GLY A 87 -9.79 -3.67 19.76
N SER A 88 -8.94 -2.67 19.96
CA SER A 88 -8.84 -1.92 21.23
C SER A 88 -10.04 -0.97 21.49
N ARG A 89 -10.81 -0.59 20.46
CA ARG A 89 -11.96 0.32 20.63
C ARG A 89 -13.19 -0.33 21.27
N SER A 90 -13.17 -1.65 21.51
CA SER A 90 -14.35 -2.40 21.99
C SER A 90 -14.34 -2.73 23.48
N GLN A 91 -13.31 -2.36 24.25
CA GLN A 91 -13.26 -2.61 25.71
C GLN A 91 -13.17 -1.33 26.54
N SER A 92 -14.23 -0.53 26.51
CA SER A 92 -14.56 0.35 27.62
C SER A 92 -16.07 0.52 27.73
N SER A 93 -16.77 -0.58 28.00
CA SER A 93 -18.09 -0.50 28.63
C SER A 93 -17.87 -0.22 30.13
N PRO A 94 -18.32 0.93 30.66
CA PRO A 94 -18.27 1.16 32.10
C PRO A 94 -19.34 0.29 32.74
N ARG A 95 -18.91 -0.65 33.58
CA ARG A 95 -19.79 -1.41 34.45
C ARG A 95 -20.08 -0.55 35.68
N THR A 96 -21.20 0.17 35.63
CA THR A 96 -21.90 0.70 36.81
C THR A 96 -23.03 -0.22 37.18
#